data_AF-A0A2Y9MKY1-F1
#
_entry.id   AF-A0A2Y9MKY1-F1
#
_cell.length_a   1.000
_cell.length_b   1.000
_cell.length_c   1.000
_cell.angle_alpha   90.00
_cell.angle_beta   90.00
_cell.angle_gamma   90.00
#
_symmetry.space_group_name_H-M   'P 1'
#
loop_
_entity.id
_entity.type
_entity.pdbx_description
1 polymer ?
#
loop_
_entity_poly.entity_id
_entity_poly.type
_entity_poly.pdbx_seq_one_letter_code
_entity_poly.pdbx_strand_id
1 'polypeptide(L)'
;MALPSDGSPSDEFKMPTSGLLMTVLGAIFTKGNRATEEELWKFLNALGYHAGKRHLIFGDPGKLISKDFVQQKYLTYRQVPDSDPPRYEFLWGPRAHAETSKMKVLEFLAKIIGTVPSALPDLYEEALKDEEERAAVRAAARAAAVAEGRAPSRAQARSSSHM
;
A
#
# COMPACT_ATOMS: atom_id res chain seq x y z
N MET A 1 -10.32 -5.39 37.62
CA MET A 1 -9.24 -6.33 37.22
C MET A 1 -9.11 -6.29 35.72
N ALA A 2 -7.87 -6.32 35.25
CA ALA A 2 -7.45 -5.99 33.89
C ALA A 2 -8.00 -6.94 32.81
N LEU A 3 -8.19 -6.37 31.61
CA LEU A 3 -8.27 -7.11 30.35
C LEU A 3 -6.90 -7.73 30.04
N PRO A 4 -6.87 -8.86 29.33
CA PRO A 4 -5.97 -9.01 28.21
C PRO A 4 -6.83 -9.02 26.95
N SER A 5 -6.73 -7.94 26.18
CA SER A 5 -7.16 -7.94 24.80
C SER A 5 -6.21 -8.91 24.09
N ASP A 6 -6.72 -10.12 23.85
CA ASP A 6 -6.00 -11.17 23.15
C ASP A 6 -5.72 -10.67 21.72
N GLY A 7 -4.47 -10.27 21.51
CA GLY A 7 -3.98 -9.82 20.22
C GLY A 7 -3.90 -11.03 19.30
N SER A 8 -4.98 -11.31 18.57
CA SER A 8 -4.97 -12.26 17.46
C SER A 8 -3.85 -11.88 16.48
N PRO A 9 -2.82 -12.73 16.27
CA PRO A 9 -1.77 -12.50 15.26
C PRO A 9 -2.23 -12.82 13.83
N SER A 10 -3.52 -12.99 13.59
CA SER A 10 -4.08 -13.63 12.39
C SER A 10 -4.62 -12.64 11.35
N ASP A 11 -3.81 -11.64 10.98
CA ASP A 11 -3.95 -10.94 9.69
C ASP A 11 -2.60 -10.83 8.94
N GLU A 12 -1.67 -11.74 9.25
CA GLU A 12 -0.62 -12.10 8.30
C GLU A 12 -1.26 -12.80 7.09
N PHE A 13 -1.07 -12.26 5.88
CA PHE A 13 -1.29 -12.93 4.59
C PHE A 13 -2.72 -13.09 4.05
N LYS A 14 -3.62 -12.12 4.21
CA LYS A 14 -4.76 -12.02 3.27
C LYS A 14 -4.30 -11.47 1.92
N MET A 15 -3.95 -12.43 1.04
CA MET A 15 -3.37 -12.33 -0.31
C MET A 15 -1.84 -12.24 -0.33
N PRO A 16 -1.11 -13.22 -0.92
CA PRO A 16 0.31 -13.08 -1.15
C PRO A 16 0.49 -12.02 -2.24
N THR A 17 0.72 -10.78 -1.84
CA THR A 17 1.35 -9.79 -2.69
C THR A 17 2.61 -10.45 -3.25
N SER A 18 2.61 -10.77 -4.54
CA SER A 18 3.72 -11.49 -5.18
C SER A 18 5.03 -10.77 -4.87
N GLY A 19 6.12 -11.51 -4.69
CA GLY A 19 7.44 -10.93 -4.43
C GLY A 19 7.82 -9.89 -5.50
N LEU A 20 7.40 -10.09 -6.76
CA LEU A 20 7.60 -9.12 -7.83
C LEU A 20 6.82 -7.80 -7.60
N LEU A 21 5.58 -7.87 -7.11
CA LEU A 21 4.81 -6.68 -6.80
C LEU A 21 5.45 -5.91 -5.63
N MET A 22 5.87 -6.61 -4.58
CA MET A 22 6.60 -5.98 -3.47
C MET A 22 7.90 -5.32 -3.93
N THR A 23 8.64 -5.96 -4.85
CA THR A 23 9.84 -5.38 -5.46
C THR A 23 9.53 -4.12 -6.27
N VAL A 24 8.46 -4.13 -7.08
CA VAL A 24 8.05 -2.97 -7.88
C VAL A 24 7.58 -1.81 -6.99
N LEU A 25 6.78 -2.09 -5.96
CA LEU A 25 6.37 -1.10 -4.97
C LEU A 25 7.58 -0.52 -4.21
N GLY A 26 8.57 -1.36 -3.88
CA GLY A 26 9.83 -0.95 -3.27
C GLY A 26 10.66 -0.05 -4.19
N ALA A 27 10.75 -0.36 -5.48
CA ALA A 27 11.44 0.46 -6.47
C ALA A 27 10.85 1.88 -6.51
N ILE A 28 9.51 1.99 -6.60
CA ILE A 28 8.80 3.27 -6.61
C ILE A 28 9.01 4.03 -5.29
N PHE A 29 8.97 3.31 -4.17
CA PHE A 29 9.18 3.90 -2.86
C PHE A 29 10.58 4.50 -2.71
N THR A 30 11.62 3.77 -3.13
CA THR A 30 13.02 4.25 -3.10
C THR A 30 13.30 5.47 -3.98
N LYS A 31 12.37 5.81 -4.89
CA LYS A 31 12.45 6.96 -5.79
C LYS A 31 11.58 8.14 -5.34
N GLY A 32 11.09 8.13 -4.10
CA GLY A 32 10.24 9.21 -3.57
C GLY A 32 8.78 9.05 -3.96
N ASN A 33 8.27 7.81 -3.94
CA ASN A 33 6.88 7.42 -4.25
C ASN A 33 6.45 7.58 -5.71
N ARG A 34 7.39 7.84 -6.61
CA ARG A 34 7.18 7.95 -8.06
C ARG A 34 8.41 7.41 -8.77
N ALA A 35 8.23 6.70 -9.88
CA ALA A 35 9.34 6.28 -10.71
C ALA A 35 8.94 6.30 -12.19
N THR A 36 9.81 6.81 -13.07
CA THR A 36 9.60 6.63 -14.50
C THR A 36 9.78 5.17 -14.89
N GLU A 37 9.30 4.79 -16.07
CA GLU A 37 9.49 3.43 -16.58
C GLU A 37 10.98 3.04 -16.62
N GLU A 38 11.86 3.95 -17.06
CA GLU A 38 13.30 3.73 -17.13
C GLU A 38 13.93 3.51 -15.75
N GLU A 39 13.52 4.30 -14.75
CA GLU A 39 14.02 4.18 -13.38
C GLU A 39 13.59 2.87 -12.73
N LEU A 40 12.32 2.49 -12.94
CA LEU A 40 11.77 1.23 -12.46
C LEU A 40 12.55 0.06 -13.07
N TRP A 41 12.77 0.08 -14.39
CA TRP A 41 13.55 -0.97 -15.06
C TRP A 41 15.00 -1.00 -14.62
N LYS A 42 15.64 0.15 -14.41
CA LYS A 42 17.03 0.21 -13.91
C LYS A 42 17.15 -0.44 -12.53
N PHE A 43 16.19 -0.19 -11.65
CA PHE A 43 16.15 -0.81 -10.32
C PHE A 43 15.91 -2.32 -10.40
N LEU A 44 14.90 -2.73 -11.18
CA LEU A 44 14.58 -4.14 -11.40
C LEU A 44 15.78 -4.90 -11.98
N ASN A 45 16.48 -4.33 -12.96
CA ASN A 45 17.68 -4.91 -13.56
C ASN A 45 18.79 -5.12 -12.52
N ALA A 46 18.99 -4.17 -11.59
CA ALA A 46 20.00 -4.29 -10.53
C ALA A 46 19.68 -5.43 -9.54
N LEU A 47 18.40 -5.75 -9.37
CA LEU A 47 17.92 -6.89 -8.58
C LEU A 47 17.82 -8.20 -9.39
N GLY A 48 18.27 -8.21 -10.65
CA GLY A 48 18.26 -9.40 -11.51
C GLY A 48 16.98 -9.62 -12.33
N TYR A 49 16.02 -8.70 -12.26
CA TYR A 49 14.80 -8.73 -13.08
C TYR A 49 15.04 -7.98 -14.42
N HIS A 50 15.33 -8.74 -15.47
CA HIS A 50 15.69 -8.16 -16.76
C HIS A 50 14.49 -7.82 -17.67
N ALA A 51 14.45 -6.58 -18.18
CA ALA A 51 13.51 -6.17 -19.23
C ALA A 51 13.73 -6.99 -20.53
N GLY A 52 12.66 -7.45 -21.17
CA GLY A 52 12.72 -8.13 -22.48
C GLY A 52 13.19 -9.60 -22.46
N LYS A 53 13.64 -10.13 -21.32
CA LYS A 53 13.78 -11.59 -21.14
C LYS A 53 12.45 -12.12 -20.62
N ARG A 54 11.81 -13.01 -21.37
CA ARG A 54 10.65 -13.75 -20.86
C ARG A 54 11.07 -14.48 -19.59
N HIS A 55 10.59 -14.02 -18.44
CA HIS A 55 10.83 -14.73 -17.20
C HIS A 55 9.89 -15.94 -17.20
N LEU A 56 10.42 -17.14 -17.01
CA LEU A 56 9.65 -18.40 -17.09
C LEU A 56 8.41 -18.42 -16.16
N ILE A 57 8.42 -17.61 -15.09
CA ILE A 57 7.36 -17.50 -14.09
C ILE A 57 6.40 -16.32 -14.37
N PHE A 58 6.87 -15.23 -14.97
CA PHE A 58 6.13 -13.94 -15.06
C PHE A 58 5.83 -13.49 -16.50
N GLY A 59 6.26 -14.25 -17.51
CA GLY A 59 6.06 -13.89 -18.91
C GLY A 59 6.86 -12.64 -19.29
N ASP A 60 6.19 -11.65 -19.87
CA ASP A 60 6.78 -10.33 -20.15
C ASP A 60 6.56 -9.40 -18.94
N PRO A 61 7.60 -9.11 -18.14
CA PRO A 61 7.46 -8.26 -16.96
C PRO A 61 6.97 -6.85 -17.31
N GLY A 62 7.19 -6.36 -18.54
CA GLY A 62 6.70 -5.05 -18.95
C GLY A 62 5.19 -5.03 -19.12
N LYS A 63 4.63 -6.09 -19.70
CA LYS A 63 3.18 -6.26 -19.79
C LYS A 63 2.55 -6.45 -18.41
N LEU A 64 3.20 -7.20 -17.52
CA LEU A 64 2.70 -7.44 -16.16
C LEU A 64 2.63 -6.14 -15.34
N ILE A 65 3.67 -5.32 -15.39
CA ILE A 65 3.74 -4.06 -14.64
C ILE A 65 2.81 -3.01 -15.23
N SER A 66 2.86 -2.79 -16.55
CA SER A 66 2.08 -1.73 -17.21
C SER A 66 0.59 -2.06 -17.36
N LYS A 67 0.21 -3.35 -17.44
CA LYS A 67 -1.19 -3.75 -17.60
C LYS A 67 -1.75 -4.38 -16.34
N ASP A 68 -1.17 -5.45 -15.84
CA ASP A 68 -1.84 -6.26 -14.82
C ASP A 68 -1.85 -5.55 -13.46
N PHE A 69 -0.72 -4.99 -13.01
CA PHE A 69 -0.68 -4.24 -11.75
C PHE A 69 -1.45 -2.92 -11.82
N VAL A 70 -1.51 -2.28 -12.98
CA VAL A 70 -2.33 -1.08 -13.20
C VAL A 70 -3.84 -1.44 -13.22
N GLN A 71 -4.21 -2.51 -13.91
CA GLN A 71 -5.59 -2.99 -13.97
C GLN A 71 -6.10 -3.45 -12.60
N GLN A 72 -5.24 -4.12 -11.82
CA GLN A 72 -5.50 -4.51 -10.45
C GLN A 72 -5.45 -3.35 -9.46
N LYS A 73 -5.14 -2.12 -9.90
CA LYS A 73 -5.06 -0.91 -9.07
C LYS A 73 -3.97 -0.93 -8.00
N TYR A 74 -2.96 -1.78 -8.15
CA TYR A 74 -1.75 -1.72 -7.35
C TYR A 74 -0.82 -0.60 -7.79
N LEU A 75 -0.86 -0.26 -9.08
CA LEU A 75 -0.10 0.85 -9.64
C LEU A 75 -1.04 1.85 -10.31
N THR A 76 -0.66 3.12 -10.21
CA THR A 76 -1.20 4.19 -11.06
C THR A 76 -0.13 4.52 -12.10
N TYR A 77 -0.49 4.45 -13.38
CA TYR A 77 0.36 4.89 -14.48
C TYR A 77 -0.21 6.20 -15.02
N ARG A 78 0.61 7.26 -15.08
CA ARG A 78 0.18 8.57 -15.55
C ARG A 78 1.29 9.31 -16.28
N GLN A 79 0.90 10.26 -17.11
CA GLN A 79 1.84 11.19 -17.73
C GLN A 79 2.39 12.14 -16.67
N VAL A 80 3.69 12.43 -16.74
CA VAL A 80 4.34 13.46 -15.94
C VAL A 80 3.80 14.82 -16.42
N PRO A 81 3.22 15.64 -15.53
CA PRO A 81 2.75 16.98 -15.90
C PRO A 81 3.87 17.78 -16.56
N ASP A 82 3.52 18.50 -17.62
CA ASP A 82 4.42 19.43 -18.32
C ASP A 82 5.70 18.79 -18.90
N SER A 83 5.69 17.48 -19.17
CA SER A 83 6.80 16.78 -19.82
C SER A 83 6.79 16.96 -21.34
N ASP A 84 7.88 17.49 -21.89
CA ASP A 84 8.16 17.55 -23.33
C ASP A 84 9.56 16.96 -23.65
N PRO A 85 9.66 15.82 -24.35
CA PRO A 85 8.55 14.97 -24.86
C PRO A 85 7.76 14.29 -23.73
N PRO A 86 6.53 13.78 -23.99
CA PRO A 86 5.70 13.11 -22.99
C PRO A 86 6.44 11.98 -22.27
N ARG A 87 6.51 12.07 -20.94
CA ARG A 87 7.05 11.03 -20.06
C ARG A 87 5.96 10.45 -19.19
N TYR A 88 6.13 9.20 -18.77
CA TYR A 88 5.17 8.53 -17.90
C TYR A 88 5.85 8.00 -16.65
N GLU A 89 5.09 7.99 -15.56
CA GLU A 89 5.54 7.54 -14.25
C GLU A 89 4.54 6.57 -13.61
N PHE A 90 5.08 5.69 -12.77
CA PHE A 90 4.35 4.79 -11.90
C PHE A 90 4.30 5.34 -10.48
N LEU A 91 3.14 5.18 -9.85
CA LEU A 91 2.90 5.45 -8.44
C LEU A 91 2.19 4.25 -7.81
N TRP A 92 2.19 4.20 -6.48
CA TRP A 92 1.31 3.27 -5.76
C TRP A 92 -0.15 3.59 -6.07
N GLY A 93 -0.91 2.56 -6.39
CA GLY A 93 -2.34 2.62 -6.61
C GLY A 93 -3.13 2.43 -5.31
N PRO A 94 -4.45 2.69 -5.32
CA PRO A 94 -5.28 2.62 -4.13
C PRO A 94 -5.28 1.22 -3.49
N ARG A 95 -5.12 0.16 -4.28
CA ARG A 95 -5.05 -1.21 -3.76
C ARG A 95 -3.73 -1.49 -3.05
N ALA A 96 -2.61 -0.97 -3.56
CA ALA A 96 -1.33 -1.07 -2.85
C ALA A 96 -1.41 -0.36 -1.50
N HIS A 97 -1.99 0.85 -1.47
CA HIS A 97 -2.24 1.53 -0.21
C HIS A 97 -3.24 0.77 0.68
N ALA A 98 -4.23 0.04 0.16
CA ALA A 98 -5.14 -0.71 1.01
C ALA A 98 -4.48 -1.97 1.63
N GLU A 99 -3.72 -2.71 0.83
CA GLU A 99 -3.23 -4.06 1.19
C GLU A 99 -1.85 -4.08 1.85
N THR A 100 -1.00 -3.07 1.59
CA THR A 100 0.34 -2.98 2.19
C THR A 100 0.60 -1.59 2.79
N SER A 101 1.75 -1.46 3.47
CA SER A 101 2.27 -0.19 4.01
C SER A 101 3.70 0.03 3.53
N LYS A 102 4.16 1.29 3.59
CA LYS A 102 5.55 1.61 3.26
C LYS A 102 6.53 0.84 4.16
N MET A 103 6.18 0.64 5.43
CA MET A 103 6.98 -0.15 6.36
C MET A 103 7.11 -1.62 5.92
N LYS A 104 6.02 -2.29 5.54
CA LYS A 104 6.07 -3.68 5.04
C LYS A 104 6.93 -3.82 3.80
N VAL A 105 6.84 -2.85 2.88
CA VAL A 105 7.66 -2.85 1.66
C VAL A 105 9.13 -2.60 1.99
N LEU A 106 9.43 -1.70 2.94
CA LEU A 106 10.79 -1.43 3.39
C LEU A 106 11.43 -2.66 4.05
N GLU A 107 10.71 -3.35 4.92
CA GLU A 107 11.15 -4.59 5.54
C GLU A 107 11.45 -5.68 4.52
N PHE A 108 10.58 -5.81 3.51
CA PHE A 108 10.79 -6.75 2.42
C PHE A 108 12.05 -6.40 1.61
N LEU A 109 12.20 -5.12 1.25
CA LEU A 109 13.36 -4.65 0.51
C LEU A 109 14.66 -4.87 1.29
N ALA A 110 14.66 -4.54 2.59
CA ALA A 110 15.79 -4.74 3.47
C ALA A 110 16.23 -6.21 3.53
N LYS A 111 15.26 -7.15 3.59
CA LYS A 111 15.53 -8.59 3.52
C LYS A 111 16.18 -9.01 2.22
N ILE A 112 15.75 -8.48 1.07
CA ILE A 112 16.32 -8.82 -0.24
C ILE A 112 17.77 -8.35 -0.37
N ILE A 113 18.06 -7.13 0.09
CA ILE A 113 19.40 -6.53 -0.04
C ILE A 113 20.32 -6.85 1.15
N GLY A 114 19.87 -7.68 2.10
CA GLY A 114 20.68 -8.14 3.23
C GLY A 114 20.98 -7.05 4.28
N THR A 115 20.04 -6.13 4.50
CA THR A 115 20.17 -5.04 5.49
C THR A 115 18.97 -4.96 6.43
N VAL A 116 18.96 -3.95 7.31
CA VAL A 116 17.84 -3.61 8.19
C VAL A 116 17.13 -2.33 7.73
N PRO A 117 15.80 -2.18 7.95
CA PRO A 117 15.05 -0.98 7.56
C PRO A 117 15.67 0.34 8.02
N SER A 118 16.18 0.38 9.26
CA SER A 118 16.81 1.57 9.86
C SER A 118 18.14 1.97 9.21
N ALA A 119 18.74 1.09 8.39
CA ALA A 119 19.92 1.44 7.59
C ALA A 119 19.57 2.27 6.33
N LEU A 120 18.27 2.50 6.09
CA LEU A 120 17.73 3.35 5.03
C LEU A 120 16.95 4.51 5.67
N PRO A 121 17.62 5.48 6.32
CA PRO A 121 16.99 6.42 7.24
C PRO A 121 15.85 7.23 6.60
N ASP A 122 16.05 7.78 5.41
CA ASP A 122 15.02 8.57 4.71
C ASP A 122 13.75 7.74 4.44
N LEU A 123 13.92 6.49 4.00
CA LEU A 123 12.80 5.59 3.74
C LEU A 123 12.15 5.10 5.04
N TYR A 124 12.95 4.88 6.09
CA TYR A 124 12.43 4.48 7.39
C TYR A 124 11.58 5.57 8.03
N GLU A 125 12.04 6.82 8.02
CA GLU A 125 11.27 7.96 8.51
C GLU A 125 9.97 8.15 7.72
N GLU A 126 10.02 8.03 6.39
CA GLU A 126 8.82 8.14 5.56
C GLU A 126 7.83 7.00 5.82
N ALA A 127 8.34 5.79 6.05
CA ALA A 127 7.53 4.64 6.39
C ALA A 127 6.86 4.77 7.77
N LEU A 128 7.55 5.34 8.75
CA LEU A 128 6.98 5.65 10.06
C LEU A 128 5.85 6.67 9.96
N LYS A 129 6.05 7.75 9.21
CA LYS A 129 5.01 8.78 8.97
C LYS A 129 3.75 8.18 8.33
N ASP A 130 3.92 7.28 7.35
CA ASP A 130 2.80 6.55 6.73
C ASP A 130 2.04 5.67 7.73
N GLU A 131 2.74 4.99 8.66
CA GLU A 131 2.07 4.20 9.70
C GLU A 131 1.30 5.06 10.70
N GLU A 132 1.87 6.17 11.14
CA GLU A 132 1.21 7.13 12.04
C GLU A 132 -0.06 7.70 11.41
N GLU A 133 0.01 8.15 10.16
CA GLU A 133 -1.14 8.69 9.42
C GLU A 133 -2.24 7.63 9.28
N ARG A 134 -1.87 6.40 8.90
CA ARG A 134 -2.83 5.28 8.78
C ARG A 134 -3.47 4.93 10.13
N ALA A 135 -2.69 4.95 11.21
CA ALA A 135 -3.20 4.70 12.56
C ALA A 135 -4.22 5.79 12.96
N ALA A 136 -3.91 7.05 12.67
CA ALA A 136 -4.81 8.17 12.92
C ALA A 136 -6.13 8.04 12.13
N VAL A 137 -6.05 7.71 10.84
CA VAL A 137 -7.24 7.49 9.99
C VAL A 137 -8.11 6.34 10.54
N ARG A 138 -7.49 5.23 10.95
CA ARG A 138 -8.21 4.09 11.55
C ARG A 138 -8.85 4.47 12.88
N ALA A 139 -8.16 5.24 13.72
CA ALA A 139 -8.70 5.70 15.00
C ALA A 139 -9.91 6.62 14.79
N ALA A 140 -9.82 7.56 13.85
CA ALA A 140 -10.92 8.45 13.47
C ALA A 140 -12.13 7.66 12.95
N ALA A 141 -11.93 6.69 12.05
CA ALA A 141 -12.99 5.84 11.54
C ALA A 141 -13.70 5.04 12.65
N ARG A 142 -12.94 4.51 13.62
CA ARG A 142 -13.51 3.82 14.79
C ARG A 142 -14.34 4.76 15.65
N ALA A 143 -13.84 5.97 15.92
CA ALA A 143 -14.57 6.97 16.69
C ALA A 143 -15.90 7.37 16.02
N ALA A 144 -15.89 7.55 14.70
CA ALA A 144 -17.08 7.84 13.91
C ALA A 144 -18.13 6.71 14.00
N ALA A 145 -17.70 5.46 13.81
CA ALA A 145 -18.60 4.30 13.91
C ALA A 145 -19.24 4.16 15.31
N VAL A 146 -18.50 4.49 16.38
CA VAL A 146 -19.03 4.50 17.75
C VAL A 146 -20.05 5.61 17.96
N ALA A 147 -19.82 6.81 17.39
CA ALA A 147 -20.76 7.92 17.49
C ALA A 147 -22.09 7.62 16.75
N GLU A 148 -22.01 7.01 15.57
CA GLU A 148 -23.18 6.60 14.78
C GLU A 148 -23.95 5.44 15.43
N GLY A 149 -23.25 4.47 16.03
CA GLY A 149 -23.86 3.39 16.82
C GLY A 149 -24.50 3.84 18.13
N ARG A 150 -24.25 5.08 18.58
CA ARG A 150 -24.79 5.68 19.81
C ARG A 150 -26.01 6.58 19.58
N ALA A 151 -26.68 6.47 18.43
CA ALA A 151 -27.95 7.16 18.23
C ALA A 151 -28.97 6.74 19.31
N PRO A 152 -29.61 7.67 20.04
CA PRO A 152 -30.52 7.33 21.11
C PRO A 152 -31.77 6.65 20.55
N SER A 153 -32.02 5.43 21.01
CA SER A 153 -33.29 4.73 20.80
C SER A 153 -34.38 5.56 21.49
N ARG A 154 -35.11 6.35 20.70
CA ARG A 154 -36.27 7.13 21.16
C ARG A 154 -37.38 6.13 21.50
N ALA A 155 -37.35 5.65 22.75
CA ALA A 155 -38.43 4.88 23.32
C ALA A 155 -39.73 5.70 23.27
N GLN A 156 -40.80 5.02 22.85
CA GLN A 156 -42.13 5.56 22.59
C GLN A 156 -42.74 6.24 23.82
N ALA A 157 -43.39 7.39 23.62
CA ALA A 157 -44.50 7.80 24.47
C ALA A 157 -45.80 7.62 23.66
N ARG A 158 -46.46 6.48 23.91
CA ARG A 158 -47.88 6.28 23.60
C ARG A 158 -48.67 7.38 24.33
N SER A 159 -49.53 8.12 23.63
CA SER A 159 -50.66 8.77 24.27
C SER A 159 -51.93 8.34 23.55
N SER A 160 -52.57 7.33 24.14
CA SER A 160 -53.98 7.05 23.91
C SER A 160 -54.78 8.10 24.68
N SER A 161 -55.70 8.77 24.01
CA SER A 161 -56.75 9.53 24.69
C SER A 161 -58.03 9.44 23.87
N HIS A 162 -58.92 8.60 24.40
CA HIS A 162 -60.37 8.59 24.24
C HIS A 162 -60.94 10.01 24.23
N MET A 163 -61.84 10.32 23.29
CA MET A 163 -63.28 10.55 23.53
C MET A 163 -64.02 10.61 22.19
#